data_AF-A0A923QB74-F1
#
_entry.id   AF-A0A923QB74-F1
#
_cell.length_a   1.000
_cell.length_b   1.000
_cell.length_c   1.000
_cell.angle_alpha   90.00
_cell.angle_beta   90.00
_cell.angle_gamma   90.00
#
_symmetry.space_group_name_H-M   'P 1'
#
loop_
_entity.id
_entity.type
_entity.pdbx_description
1 polymer ?
#
loop_
_entity_poly.entity_id
_entity_poly.type
_entity_poly.pdbx_seq_one_letter_code
_entity_poly.pdbx_strand_id
1 'polypeptide(L)'
;MPTHVRNVALVGHSGAGKTTLLEALLVHAGAVARAGRVVDGTTVSVSDEVEHPRQRSVALSGAANAHAGVPLHLLAPPGGPDFAGELRAGLRAADAVLFVVPAVGGLDAATAALWAECEAVGLPRAVVVTQLDRPRADFDEAVALCQRVLDDAVLPLHLPMHDDDGTVAGLIDLLREKVVDHSTGERVERDAESEHRTLIASLRAELVEAVIGESEDETLLDRYLDGEELDPAMLLADLETAVARGHFHPALAVAPLAGVGVRELLDLLAAGFPSPLEHPCPPVTRPDGSPAAPLTGDPDGPLVAEIVKTATDPYLGRLSYVRVFSGTLRPDTAVHVSGHHLPGHDHDSAGRVGALSSPLGAELRPVASSPAGNVCVVTKLTAAETGDTLSSPQDPLLMAPWSLPAPQLPIAVEVASRTDEERLASALARLVAEDPTLRLERPAETGQQLVWTVGPGHAEVLLERLRGRHALTVETPAVLVARRETLAGPATATGRLVKQSGGHGQYAVVVLDVAPG
;
A
#
# COMPACT_ATOMS: atom_id res chain seq x y z
N MET A 1 9.39 -10.34 19.71
CA MET A 1 8.12 -9.97 20.35
C MET A 1 7.46 -8.88 19.51
N PRO A 2 6.11 -8.86 19.41
CA PRO A 2 5.39 -7.86 18.61
C PRO A 2 5.75 -6.41 18.98
N THR A 3 6.02 -6.15 20.26
CA THR A 3 6.44 -4.85 20.82
C THR A 3 7.67 -4.22 20.16
N HIS A 4 8.53 -5.03 19.53
CA HIS A 4 9.78 -4.58 18.91
C HIS A 4 9.77 -4.62 17.39
N VAL A 5 8.62 -4.84 16.76
CA VAL A 5 8.50 -4.80 15.31
C VAL A 5 7.95 -3.45 14.87
N ARG A 6 8.34 -2.97 13.70
CA ARG A 6 7.73 -1.81 13.04
C ARG A 6 7.36 -2.18 11.62
N ASN A 7 6.08 -2.07 11.28
CA ASN A 7 5.61 -2.22 9.90
C ASN A 7 5.28 -0.84 9.35
N VAL A 8 6.00 -0.41 8.32
CA VAL A 8 5.98 0.98 7.86
C VAL A 8 5.74 1.02 6.36
N ALA A 9 4.65 1.69 5.94
CA ALA A 9 4.37 1.93 4.53
C ALA A 9 4.98 3.26 4.06
N LEU A 10 5.64 3.26 2.91
CA LEU A 10 6.10 4.47 2.22
C LEU A 10 5.01 4.89 1.24
N VAL A 11 4.30 5.96 1.56
CA VAL A 11 3.16 6.48 0.77
C VAL A 11 3.49 7.86 0.23
N GLY A 12 2.98 8.19 -0.94
CA GLY A 12 3.23 9.48 -1.58
C GLY A 12 3.02 9.38 -3.09
N HIS A 13 2.90 10.51 -3.76
CA HIS A 13 2.63 10.58 -5.20
C HIS A 13 3.73 9.86 -6.04
N SER A 14 3.36 9.43 -7.25
CA SER A 14 4.29 8.81 -8.21
C SER A 14 5.41 9.75 -8.63
N GLY A 15 6.63 9.52 -8.16
CA GLY A 15 7.78 10.37 -8.43
C GLY A 15 8.24 11.18 -7.21
N ALA A 16 7.54 11.07 -6.07
CA ALA A 16 7.93 11.70 -4.81
C ALA A 16 9.24 11.15 -4.20
N GLY A 17 9.90 10.16 -4.81
CA GLY A 17 11.18 9.62 -4.31
C GLY A 17 11.07 8.40 -3.37
N LYS A 18 9.88 7.80 -3.21
CA LYS A 18 9.65 6.62 -2.37
C LYS A 18 10.65 5.48 -2.59
N THR A 19 10.85 5.07 -3.84
CA THR A 19 11.77 3.98 -4.18
C THR A 19 13.22 4.34 -3.82
N THR A 20 13.66 5.55 -4.14
CA THR A 20 15.00 6.03 -3.78
C THR A 20 15.20 6.09 -2.27
N LEU A 21 14.17 6.52 -1.52
CA LEU A 21 14.19 6.53 -0.06
C LEU A 21 14.30 5.10 0.50
N LEU A 22 13.50 4.15 -0.02
CA LEU A 22 13.58 2.74 0.38
C LEU A 22 14.99 2.18 0.19
N GLU A 23 15.60 2.39 -0.98
CA GLU A 23 16.98 1.93 -1.24
C GLU A 23 17.97 2.49 -0.22
N ALA A 24 17.87 3.79 0.09
CA ALA A 24 18.73 4.42 1.08
C ALA A 24 18.52 3.83 2.49
N LEU A 25 17.27 3.63 2.91
CA LEU A 25 16.94 2.98 4.19
C LEU A 25 17.55 1.57 4.26
N LEU A 26 17.43 0.79 3.19
CA LEU A 26 17.97 -0.57 3.13
C LEU A 26 19.50 -0.61 3.20
N VAL A 27 20.19 0.33 2.55
CA VAL A 27 21.66 0.45 2.65
C VAL A 27 22.08 0.84 4.06
N HIS A 28 21.47 1.87 4.63
CA HIS A 28 21.84 2.37 5.96
C HIS A 28 21.50 1.38 7.08
N ALA A 29 20.46 0.57 6.90
CA ALA A 29 20.15 -0.55 7.80
C ALA A 29 21.07 -1.78 7.56
N GLY A 30 21.92 -1.77 6.53
CA GLY A 30 22.82 -2.87 6.19
C GLY A 30 22.15 -4.08 5.51
N ALA A 31 20.94 -3.91 4.96
CA ALA A 31 20.23 -4.97 4.24
C ALA A 31 20.91 -5.27 2.89
N VAL A 32 21.42 -4.24 2.24
CA VAL A 32 22.10 -4.29 0.95
C VAL A 32 23.38 -3.46 0.99
N ALA A 33 24.40 -3.87 0.24
CA ALA A 33 25.69 -3.19 0.25
C ALA A 33 25.67 -1.83 -0.48
N ARG A 34 24.76 -1.65 -1.44
CA ARG A 34 24.68 -0.45 -2.27
C ARG A 34 23.25 -0.21 -2.74
N ALA A 35 22.85 1.05 -2.81
CA ALA A 35 21.55 1.47 -3.31
C ALA A 35 21.47 1.22 -4.82
N GLY A 36 20.38 0.57 -5.25
CA GLY A 36 19.97 0.49 -6.63
C GLY A 36 19.48 1.83 -7.17
N ARG A 37 19.28 1.89 -8.48
CA ARG A 37 18.76 3.08 -9.17
C ARG A 37 17.56 2.72 -10.02
N VAL A 38 16.52 3.54 -9.93
CA VAL A 38 15.27 3.36 -10.69
C VAL A 38 15.57 3.32 -12.20
N VAL A 39 16.39 4.26 -12.67
CA VAL A 39 16.83 4.38 -14.07
C VAL A 39 17.57 3.16 -14.60
N ASP A 40 18.27 2.46 -13.72
CA ASP A 40 19.04 1.27 -14.07
C ASP A 40 18.25 -0.02 -13.83
N GLY A 41 17.04 0.06 -13.25
CA GLY A 41 16.23 -1.10 -12.92
C GLY A 41 16.79 -2.02 -11.84
N THR A 42 17.72 -1.50 -11.02
CA THR A 42 18.50 -2.28 -10.05
C THR A 42 18.00 -2.17 -8.62
N THR A 43 16.88 -1.47 -8.40
CA THR A 43 16.30 -1.27 -7.07
C THR A 43 15.66 -2.56 -6.55
N VAL A 44 15.81 -2.81 -5.26
CA VAL A 44 15.20 -3.94 -4.53
C VAL A 44 13.68 -3.98 -4.73
N SER A 45 13.01 -2.82 -4.77
CA SER A 45 11.54 -2.80 -4.89
C SER A 45 11.01 -3.25 -6.24
N VAL A 46 11.82 -3.16 -7.30
CA VAL A 46 11.40 -3.52 -8.66
C VAL A 46 11.38 -5.04 -8.76
N SER A 47 10.18 -5.59 -8.79
CA SER A 47 9.96 -7.04 -8.82
C SER A 47 9.05 -7.47 -9.97
N ASP A 48 8.25 -6.56 -10.53
CA ASP A 48 7.42 -6.84 -11.71
C ASP A 48 8.12 -6.31 -12.97
N GLU A 49 8.17 -7.14 -14.02
CA GLU A 49 8.82 -6.82 -15.30
C GLU A 49 8.21 -5.56 -15.96
N VAL A 50 6.96 -5.23 -15.62
CA VAL A 50 6.21 -4.07 -16.11
C VAL A 50 6.71 -2.73 -15.55
N GLU A 51 7.42 -2.74 -14.41
CA GLU A 51 7.87 -1.52 -13.72
C GLU A 51 9.10 -0.89 -14.38
N HIS A 52 10.01 -1.72 -14.90
CA HIS A 52 11.29 -1.26 -15.43
C HIS A 52 11.13 -0.29 -16.62
N PRO A 53 10.32 -0.57 -17.67
CA PRO A 53 10.12 0.36 -18.78
C PRO A 53 9.40 1.65 -18.34
N ARG A 54 8.56 1.57 -17.30
CA ARG A 54 7.75 2.70 -16.81
C ARG A 54 8.46 3.59 -15.82
N GLN A 55 9.53 3.11 -15.20
CA GLN A 55 10.24 3.84 -14.15
C GLN A 55 9.32 4.24 -12.99
N ARG A 56 8.29 3.43 -12.73
CA ARG A 56 7.24 3.64 -11.73
C ARG A 56 6.80 2.30 -11.17
N SER A 57 6.60 2.24 -9.85
CA SER A 57 6.02 1.08 -9.19
C SER A 57 4.55 0.94 -9.54
N VAL A 58 4.12 -0.30 -9.78
CA VAL A 58 2.72 -0.69 -10.08
C VAL A 58 2.22 -1.77 -9.11
N ALA A 59 3.11 -2.32 -8.29
CA ALA A 59 2.83 -3.36 -7.31
C ALA A 59 3.41 -2.98 -5.95
N LEU A 60 2.73 -3.38 -4.87
CA LEU A 60 3.29 -3.35 -3.52
C LEU A 60 4.55 -4.21 -3.46
N SER A 61 5.64 -3.62 -3.00
CA SER A 61 6.89 -4.31 -2.69
C SER A 61 7.15 -4.29 -1.18
N GLY A 62 7.82 -5.33 -0.68
CA GLY A 62 8.16 -5.47 0.73
C GLY A 62 9.64 -5.75 0.93
N ALA A 63 10.24 -5.13 1.93
CA ALA A 63 11.59 -5.41 2.36
C ALA A 63 11.67 -5.38 3.89
N ALA A 64 12.28 -6.39 4.48
CA ALA A 64 12.42 -6.49 5.92
C ALA A 64 13.90 -6.46 6.31
N ASN A 65 14.24 -5.75 7.38
CA ASN A 65 15.57 -5.79 7.97
C ASN A 65 15.48 -5.50 9.48
N ALA A 66 16.61 -5.30 10.15
CA ALA A 66 16.64 -4.76 11.49
C ALA A 66 17.48 -3.49 11.55
N HIS A 67 17.06 -2.54 12.38
CA HIS A 67 17.84 -1.36 12.74
C HIS A 67 17.86 -1.23 14.25
N ALA A 68 19.03 -0.98 14.85
CA ALA A 68 19.19 -0.91 16.30
C ALA A 68 18.56 -2.10 17.08
N GLY A 69 18.53 -3.30 16.48
CA GLY A 69 17.93 -4.50 17.07
C GLY A 69 16.40 -4.61 16.97
N VAL A 70 15.74 -3.64 16.32
CA VAL A 70 14.30 -3.59 16.06
C VAL A 70 14.04 -4.11 14.64
N PRO A 71 13.30 -5.22 14.45
CA PRO A 71 12.81 -5.62 13.14
C PRO A 71 11.94 -4.55 12.48
N LEU A 72 12.31 -4.14 11.26
CA LEU A 72 11.63 -3.18 10.42
C LEU A 72 11.13 -3.86 9.14
N HIS A 73 9.84 -3.78 8.88
CA HIS A 73 9.22 -4.16 7.62
C HIS A 73 8.84 -2.90 6.86
N LEU A 74 9.50 -2.64 5.74
CA LEU A 74 9.26 -1.52 4.86
C LEU A 74 8.41 -1.97 3.68
N LEU A 75 7.25 -1.34 3.53
CA LEU A 75 6.24 -1.64 2.52
C LEU A 75 6.17 -0.46 1.56
N ALA A 76 6.37 -0.67 0.27
CA ALA A 76 6.37 0.38 -0.73
C ALA A 76 5.25 0.16 -1.75
N PRO A 77 4.02 0.60 -1.44
CA PRO A 77 2.94 0.59 -2.42
C PRO A 77 3.18 1.60 -3.56
N PRO A 78 2.55 1.39 -4.73
CA PRO A 78 2.54 2.36 -5.81
C PRO A 78 1.78 3.63 -5.42
N GLY A 79 2.23 4.78 -5.96
CA GLY A 79 1.64 6.10 -5.67
C GLY A 79 0.67 6.63 -6.72
N GLY A 80 0.25 5.79 -7.67
CA GLY A 80 -0.67 6.16 -8.74
C GLY A 80 -2.12 5.80 -8.39
N PRO A 81 -3.11 6.64 -8.75
CA PRO A 81 -4.51 6.42 -8.37
C PRO A 81 -5.11 5.13 -8.95
N ASP A 82 -4.61 4.69 -10.11
CA ASP A 82 -5.04 3.44 -10.76
C ASP A 82 -4.65 2.19 -9.96
N PHE A 83 -3.77 2.31 -8.97
CA PHE A 83 -3.26 1.20 -8.15
C PHE A 83 -3.68 1.31 -6.68
N ALA A 84 -4.84 1.93 -6.41
CA ALA A 84 -5.36 2.09 -5.05
C ALA A 84 -5.57 0.75 -4.30
N GLY A 85 -5.81 -0.36 -5.00
CA GLY A 85 -5.85 -1.69 -4.38
C GLY A 85 -4.53 -2.09 -3.71
N GLU A 86 -3.41 -1.88 -4.42
CA GLU A 86 -2.06 -2.13 -3.92
C GLU A 86 -1.66 -1.17 -2.79
N LEU A 87 -2.11 0.09 -2.85
CA LEU A 87 -1.96 1.04 -1.75
C LEU A 87 -2.64 0.53 -0.49
N ARG A 88 -3.93 0.17 -0.56
CA ARG A 88 -4.70 -0.27 0.60
C ARG A 88 -4.20 -1.61 1.16
N ALA A 89 -3.71 -2.50 0.31
CA ALA A 89 -2.98 -3.70 0.73
C ALA A 89 -1.72 -3.35 1.56
N GLY A 90 -0.94 -2.36 1.11
CA GLY A 90 0.23 -1.87 1.84
C GLY A 90 -0.13 -1.25 3.19
N LEU A 91 -1.18 -0.43 3.23
CA LEU A 91 -1.70 0.15 4.48
C LEU A 91 -2.19 -0.93 5.44
N ARG A 92 -2.89 -1.95 4.93
CA ARG A 92 -3.37 -3.09 5.75
C ARG A 92 -2.25 -3.89 6.40
N ALA A 93 -1.09 -3.94 5.76
CA ALA A 93 0.08 -4.65 6.27
C ALA A 93 0.95 -3.79 7.21
N ALA A 94 0.73 -2.48 7.27
CA ALA A 94 1.52 -1.53 8.04
C ALA A 94 0.82 -1.14 9.35
N ASP A 95 1.61 -0.63 10.30
CA ASP A 95 1.13 0.00 11.54
C ASP A 95 1.46 1.50 11.57
N ALA A 96 2.21 2.00 10.58
CA ALA A 96 2.53 3.41 10.42
C ALA A 96 2.93 3.75 8.97
N VAL A 97 3.01 5.05 8.65
CA VAL A 97 3.28 5.56 7.32
C VAL A 97 4.41 6.60 7.33
N LEU A 98 5.34 6.45 6.38
CA LEU A 98 6.20 7.53 5.91
C LEU A 98 5.56 8.19 4.70
N PHE A 99 5.02 9.37 4.90
CA PHE A 99 4.37 10.16 3.86
C PHE A 99 5.41 11.00 3.13
N VAL A 100 5.85 10.50 1.98
CA VAL A 100 6.95 11.05 1.19
C VAL A 100 6.43 12.16 0.28
N VAL A 101 6.96 13.37 0.47
CA VAL A 101 6.68 14.55 -0.34
C VAL A 101 7.97 15.09 -0.95
N PRO A 102 7.98 15.54 -2.21
CA PRO A 102 9.13 16.26 -2.75
C PRO A 102 9.18 17.69 -2.22
N ALA A 103 10.39 18.23 -2.01
CA ALA A 103 10.64 19.63 -1.68
C ALA A 103 10.36 20.59 -2.87
N VAL A 104 9.92 20.05 -4.00
CA VAL A 104 9.66 20.78 -5.25
C VAL A 104 8.28 20.41 -5.79
N GLY A 105 7.64 21.32 -6.52
CA GLY A 105 6.44 21.01 -7.30
C GLY A 105 5.11 21.10 -6.55
N GLY A 106 5.13 21.47 -5.27
CA GLY A 106 3.94 21.66 -4.44
C GLY A 106 3.15 20.37 -4.16
N LEU A 107 1.97 20.52 -3.57
CA LEU A 107 1.05 19.41 -3.29
C LEU A 107 -0.18 19.49 -4.19
N ASP A 108 -0.50 18.37 -4.85
CA ASP A 108 -1.67 18.25 -5.72
C ASP A 108 -2.82 17.48 -5.02
N ALA A 109 -3.98 17.46 -5.67
CA ALA A 109 -5.16 16.76 -5.16
C ALA A 109 -4.92 15.24 -5.01
N ALA A 110 -4.04 14.65 -5.81
CA ALA A 110 -3.67 13.24 -5.69
C ALA A 110 -2.90 12.99 -4.38
N THR A 111 -2.00 13.89 -4.01
CA THR A 111 -1.27 13.82 -2.74
C THR A 111 -2.21 13.97 -1.54
N ALA A 112 -3.15 14.93 -1.59
CA ALA A 112 -4.17 15.06 -0.55
C ALA A 112 -5.08 13.81 -0.44
N ALA A 113 -5.44 13.19 -1.57
CA ALA A 113 -6.20 11.94 -1.56
C ALA A 113 -5.43 10.78 -0.92
N LEU A 114 -4.11 10.67 -1.16
CA LEU A 114 -3.28 9.67 -0.49
C LEU A 114 -3.18 9.90 1.02
N TRP A 115 -3.16 11.15 1.47
CA TRP A 115 -3.20 11.48 2.90
C TRP A 115 -4.51 11.03 3.53
N ALA A 116 -5.64 11.35 2.88
CA ALA A 116 -6.97 10.92 3.32
C ALA A 116 -7.14 9.40 3.36
N GLU A 117 -6.50 8.65 2.44
CA GLU A 117 -6.48 7.18 2.49
C GLU A 117 -5.75 6.66 3.75
N CYS A 118 -4.66 7.31 4.17
CA CYS A 118 -3.96 6.96 5.41
C CYS A 118 -4.76 7.33 6.66
N GLU A 119 -5.45 8.47 6.63
CA GLU A 119 -6.32 8.94 7.70
C GLU A 119 -7.54 8.02 7.89
N ALA A 120 -8.16 7.57 6.79
CA ALA A 120 -9.33 6.70 6.83
C ALA A 120 -9.06 5.35 7.52
N VAL A 121 -7.81 4.89 7.56
CA VAL A 121 -7.40 3.67 8.27
C VAL A 121 -6.78 3.94 9.64
N GLY A 122 -6.65 5.21 10.04
CA GLY A 122 -6.15 5.61 11.36
C GLY A 122 -4.66 5.39 11.58
N LEU A 123 -3.85 5.27 10.52
CA LEU A 123 -2.43 4.97 10.67
C LEU A 123 -1.62 6.22 11.09
N PRO A 124 -0.76 6.09 12.10
CA PRO A 124 0.29 7.06 12.45
C PRO A 124 1.18 7.42 11.27
N ARG A 125 1.61 8.69 11.20
CA ARG A 125 2.25 9.26 10.02
C ARG A 125 3.41 10.18 10.40
N ALA A 126 4.52 10.06 9.68
CA ALA A 126 5.55 11.10 9.58
C ALA A 126 5.67 11.60 8.15
N VAL A 127 6.01 12.87 7.96
CA VAL A 127 6.25 13.46 6.65
C VAL A 127 7.73 13.43 6.33
N VAL A 128 8.10 12.86 5.19
CA VAL A 128 9.48 12.81 4.72
C VAL A 128 9.62 13.69 3.50
N VAL A 129 10.29 14.83 3.66
CA VAL A 129 10.56 15.78 2.58
C VAL A 129 11.85 15.36 1.87
N THR A 130 11.71 14.94 0.62
CA THR A 130 12.81 14.46 -0.23
C THR A 130 13.12 15.43 -1.37
N GLN A 131 14.06 15.08 -2.26
CA GLN A 131 14.43 15.89 -3.42
C GLN A 131 14.97 17.28 -3.06
N LEU A 132 15.61 17.38 -1.90
CA LEU A 132 16.28 18.58 -1.41
C LEU A 132 17.49 18.98 -2.28
N ASP A 133 17.99 18.06 -3.10
CA ASP A 133 19.05 18.26 -4.09
C ASP A 133 18.57 18.94 -5.38
N ARG A 134 17.25 19.13 -5.54
CA ARG A 134 16.68 19.70 -6.78
C ARG A 134 16.77 21.22 -6.78
N PRO A 135 16.95 21.85 -7.96
CA PRO A 135 16.85 23.29 -8.08
C PRO A 135 15.48 23.78 -7.59
N ARG A 136 15.47 24.83 -6.77
CA ARG A 136 14.26 25.39 -6.11
C ARG A 136 13.61 24.48 -5.08
N ALA A 137 14.34 23.49 -4.56
CA ALA A 137 13.90 22.79 -3.36
C ALA A 137 13.80 23.79 -2.20
N ASP A 138 12.67 23.78 -1.53
CA ASP A 138 12.42 24.61 -0.34
C ASP A 138 11.70 23.75 0.70
N PHE A 139 12.42 23.41 1.78
CA PHE A 139 11.89 22.58 2.84
C PHE A 139 10.79 23.31 3.62
N ASP A 140 11.00 24.58 3.93
CA ASP A 140 10.08 25.37 4.75
C ASP A 140 8.77 25.58 3.99
N GLU A 141 8.83 25.87 2.68
CA GLU A 141 7.65 25.96 1.83
C GLU A 141 6.92 24.60 1.73
N ALA A 142 7.64 23.48 1.60
CA ALA A 142 7.05 22.16 1.53
C ALA A 142 6.33 21.78 2.84
N VAL A 143 6.93 22.04 4.01
CA VAL A 143 6.30 21.82 5.32
C VAL A 143 5.09 22.73 5.49
N ALA A 144 5.19 24.01 5.15
CA ALA A 144 4.07 24.95 5.24
C ALA A 144 2.92 24.56 4.30
N LEU A 145 3.20 23.96 3.14
CA LEU A 145 2.18 23.38 2.26
C LEU A 145 1.54 22.14 2.89
N CYS A 146 2.31 21.26 3.51
CA CYS A 146 1.78 20.11 4.24
C CYS A 146 0.83 20.56 5.35
N GLN A 147 1.22 21.56 6.14
CA GLN A 147 0.39 22.16 7.19
C GLN A 147 -0.95 22.68 6.66
N ARG A 148 -0.94 23.38 5.52
CA ARG A 148 -2.16 23.97 4.95
C ARG A 148 -3.08 22.98 4.25
N VAL A 149 -2.52 21.93 3.64
CA VAL A 149 -3.26 21.04 2.72
C VAL A 149 -3.57 19.69 3.36
N LEU A 150 -2.67 19.18 4.21
CA LEU A 150 -2.76 17.84 4.78
C LEU A 150 -3.28 17.91 6.22
N ASP A 151 -2.55 18.57 7.11
CA ASP A 151 -2.87 18.65 8.54
C ASP A 151 -1.97 19.69 9.23
N ASP A 152 -2.52 20.57 10.07
CA ASP A 152 -1.76 21.62 10.77
C ASP A 152 -0.81 21.05 11.83
N ALA A 153 -1.03 19.81 12.29
CA ALA A 153 -0.12 19.09 13.19
C ALA A 153 1.16 18.56 12.50
N VAL A 154 1.36 18.85 11.21
CA VAL A 154 2.65 18.60 10.55
C VAL A 154 3.68 19.63 11.00
N LEU A 155 4.61 19.21 11.84
CA LEU A 155 5.62 20.09 12.42
C LEU A 155 7.03 19.56 12.14
N PRO A 156 8.00 20.46 11.84
CA PRO A 156 9.37 20.04 11.62
C PRO A 156 9.95 19.43 12.90
N LEU A 157 10.48 18.22 12.80
CA LEU A 157 11.33 17.62 13.84
C LEU A 157 12.81 17.97 13.58
N HIS A 158 13.17 18.09 12.30
CA HIS A 158 14.50 18.47 11.85
C HIS A 158 14.42 19.56 10.79
N LEU A 159 15.40 20.47 10.79
CA LEU A 159 15.61 21.44 9.71
C LEU A 159 16.85 21.06 8.90
N PRO A 160 16.84 21.22 7.56
CA PRO A 160 18.02 20.99 6.75
C PRO A 160 19.10 22.05 7.03
N MET A 161 20.31 21.58 7.34
CA MET A 161 21.51 22.41 7.38
C MET A 161 22.20 22.36 6.02
N HIS A 162 22.47 23.53 5.45
CA HIS A 162 23.11 23.66 4.14
C HIS A 162 24.60 24.01 4.30
N ASP A 163 25.43 23.50 3.39
CA ASP A 163 26.82 23.93 3.24
C ASP A 163 26.90 25.26 2.44
N ASP A 164 28.10 25.83 2.32
CA ASP A 164 28.35 27.10 1.63
C ASP A 164 27.89 27.11 0.16
N ASP A 165 27.85 25.95 -0.49
CA ASP A 165 27.40 25.77 -1.86
C ASP A 165 25.87 25.57 -1.99
N GLY A 166 25.15 25.58 -0.87
CA GLY A 166 23.71 25.40 -0.79
C GLY A 166 23.25 23.94 -0.84
N THR A 167 24.16 22.96 -0.76
CA THR A 167 23.79 21.55 -0.64
C THR A 167 23.40 21.20 0.79
N VAL A 168 22.43 20.29 0.96
CA VAL A 168 22.08 19.80 2.31
C VAL A 168 23.20 18.92 2.84
N ALA A 169 23.86 19.39 3.90
CA ALA A 169 25.02 18.76 4.50
C ALA A 169 24.78 18.29 5.94
N GLY A 170 23.60 18.54 6.52
CA GLY A 170 23.24 18.01 7.82
C GLY A 170 21.83 18.37 8.22
N LEU A 171 21.52 18.15 9.50
CA LEU A 171 20.22 18.42 10.10
C LEU A 171 20.37 19.16 11.43
N ILE A 172 19.43 20.04 11.73
CA ILE A 172 19.26 20.66 13.05
C ILE A 172 18.09 19.94 13.73
N ASP A 173 18.37 19.20 14.80
CA ASP A 173 17.37 18.51 15.63
C ASP A 173 16.75 19.51 16.60
N LEU A 174 15.46 19.81 16.38
CA LEU A 174 14.73 20.81 17.16
C LEU A 174 14.37 20.30 18.56
N LEU A 175 14.19 18.99 18.73
CA LEU A 175 13.78 18.41 20.01
C LEU A 175 14.98 18.34 20.97
N ARG A 176 16.12 17.83 20.48
CA ARG A 176 17.37 17.62 21.26
C ARG A 176 18.31 18.83 21.29
N GLU A 177 18.04 19.84 20.47
CA GLU A 177 18.87 21.03 20.29
C GLU A 177 20.31 20.70 19.82
N LYS A 178 20.41 19.76 18.88
CA LYS A 178 21.69 19.28 18.33
C LYS A 178 21.79 19.57 16.83
N VAL A 179 23.01 19.64 16.35
CA VAL A 179 23.32 19.60 14.92
C VAL A 179 23.88 18.23 14.60
N VAL A 180 23.33 17.60 13.58
CA VAL A 180 23.80 16.34 13.01
C VAL A 180 24.44 16.64 11.66
N ASP A 181 25.76 16.70 11.67
CA ASP A 181 26.58 17.07 10.52
C ASP A 181 26.93 15.81 9.70
N HIS A 182 26.75 15.89 8.39
CA HIS A 182 27.06 14.84 7.41
C HIS A 182 28.06 15.34 6.34
N SER A 183 28.61 16.55 6.46
CA SER A 183 29.51 17.19 5.48
C SER A 183 30.75 16.35 5.16
N THR A 184 31.23 15.56 6.13
CA THR A 184 32.41 14.69 5.98
C THR A 184 32.09 13.31 5.40
N GLY A 185 30.81 13.01 5.14
CA GLY A 185 30.31 11.69 4.78
C GLY A 185 30.11 10.75 5.98
N GLU A 186 30.59 11.13 7.17
CA GLU A 186 30.26 10.47 8.44
C GLU A 186 29.32 11.35 9.26
N ARG A 187 28.46 10.70 10.04
CA ARG A 187 27.52 11.35 10.96
C ARG A 187 28.26 11.84 12.20
N VAL A 188 28.31 13.15 12.39
CA VAL A 188 28.89 13.80 13.57
C VAL A 188 27.83 14.61 14.29
N GLU A 189 27.52 14.24 15.53
CA GLU A 189 26.64 15.03 16.39
C GLU A 189 27.42 16.08 17.17
N ARG A 190 26.89 17.30 17.24
CA ARG A 190 27.46 18.42 18.01
C ARG A 190 26.38 19.31 18.60
N ASP A 191 26.75 20.11 19.59
CA ASP A 191 25.86 21.12 20.16
C ASP A 191 25.54 22.21 19.15
N ALA A 192 24.30 22.70 19.18
CA ALA A 192 23.87 23.84 18.40
C ALA A 192 24.66 25.12 18.79
N GLU A 193 25.28 25.75 17.79
CA GLU A 193 25.94 27.06 17.92
C GLU A 193 24.93 28.22 18.02
N SER A 194 25.40 29.45 18.30
CA SER A 194 24.55 30.62 18.54
C SER A 194 23.55 30.92 17.42
N GLU A 195 23.96 30.75 16.16
CA GLU A 195 23.10 30.97 14.99
C GLU A 195 21.96 29.94 14.93
N HIS A 196 22.30 28.65 15.13
CA HIS A 196 21.31 27.57 15.21
C HIS A 196 20.36 27.74 16.39
N ARG A 197 20.85 28.14 17.57
CA ARG A 197 20.02 28.32 18.78
C ARG A 197 18.94 29.37 18.60
N THR A 198 19.24 30.44 17.86
CA THR A 198 18.25 31.49 17.58
C THR A 198 17.11 30.93 16.71
N LEU A 199 17.45 30.14 15.69
CA LEU A 199 16.46 29.47 14.84
C LEU A 199 15.65 28.42 15.61
N ILE A 200 16.33 27.55 16.38
CA ILE A 200 15.69 26.54 17.22
C ILE A 200 14.67 27.18 18.17
N ALA A 201 15.06 28.23 18.88
CA ALA A 201 14.17 28.90 19.85
C ALA A 201 12.87 29.42 19.21
N SER A 202 12.89 29.79 17.93
CA SER A 202 11.72 30.31 17.23
C SER A 202 10.71 29.24 16.78
N LEU A 203 11.14 27.99 16.63
CA LEU A 203 10.33 26.89 16.08
C LEU A 203 10.09 25.75 17.08
N ARG A 204 10.94 25.63 18.10
CA ARG A 204 10.88 24.55 19.09
C ARG A 204 9.67 24.65 20.01
N ALA A 205 9.18 25.84 20.31
CA ALA A 205 8.08 26.01 21.26
C ALA A 205 6.83 25.25 20.83
N GLU A 206 6.39 25.45 19.59
CA GLU A 206 5.24 24.75 19.01
C GLU A 206 5.46 23.22 18.95
N LEU A 207 6.66 22.79 18.57
CA LEU A 207 7.02 21.37 18.56
C LEU A 207 6.90 20.73 19.95
N VAL A 208 7.46 21.37 20.97
CA VAL A 208 7.46 20.85 22.35
C VAL A 208 6.05 20.86 22.94
N GLU A 209 5.27 21.91 22.69
CA GLU A 209 3.87 21.98 23.10
C GLU A 209 3.04 20.85 22.46
N ALA A 210 3.22 20.58 21.17
CA ALA A 210 2.52 19.50 20.47
C ALA A 210 2.91 18.11 21.01
N VAL A 211 4.18 17.90 21.36
CA VAL A 211 4.67 16.64 21.92
C VAL A 211 4.14 16.42 23.34
N ILE A 212 4.24 17.42 24.21
CA ILE A 212 3.85 17.31 25.63
C ILE A 212 2.34 17.26 25.81
N GLY A 213 1.56 17.86 24.91
CA GLY A 213 0.10 17.85 24.98
C GLY A 213 -0.51 16.44 25.09
N GLU A 214 0.24 15.41 24.68
CA GLU A 214 -0.18 14.01 24.72
C GLU A 214 0.42 13.20 25.87
N SER A 215 1.26 13.82 26.70
CA SER A 215 1.92 13.16 27.82
C SER A 215 0.92 12.67 28.86
N GLU A 216 1.27 11.58 29.54
CA GLU A 216 0.52 11.10 30.71
C GLU A 216 0.70 12.04 31.93
N ASP A 217 1.75 12.86 31.96
CA ASP A 217 1.98 13.85 33.00
C ASP A 217 1.37 15.21 32.61
N GLU A 218 0.14 15.43 33.10
CA GLU A 218 -0.62 16.69 32.90
C GLU A 218 0.11 17.95 33.39
N THR A 219 1.17 17.82 34.22
CA THR A 219 1.93 18.96 34.75
C THR A 219 3.10 19.39 33.86
N LEU A 220 3.46 18.60 32.84
CA LEU A 220 4.63 18.88 32.00
C LEU A 220 4.50 20.19 31.22
N LEU A 221 3.30 20.50 30.72
CA LEU A 221 3.06 21.73 29.98
C LEU A 221 3.27 22.95 30.88
N ASP A 222 2.72 22.94 32.09
CA ASP A 222 2.88 24.03 33.05
C ASP A 222 4.36 24.23 33.44
N ARG A 223 5.08 23.13 33.69
CA ARG A 223 6.51 23.14 34.00
C ARG A 223 7.35 23.72 32.86
N TYR A 224 7.02 23.35 31.62
CA TYR A 224 7.67 23.91 30.42
C TYR A 224 7.41 25.41 30.29
N LEU A 225 6.17 25.86 30.47
CA LEU A 225 5.78 27.28 30.43
C LEU A 225 6.44 28.09 31.56
N ASP A 226 6.68 27.48 32.71
CA ASP A 226 7.43 28.05 33.83
C ASP A 226 8.97 28.06 33.60
N GLY A 227 9.43 27.53 32.46
CA GLY A 227 10.82 27.55 32.02
C GLY A 227 11.68 26.43 32.59
N GLU A 228 11.07 25.32 33.04
CA GLU A 228 11.80 24.14 33.50
C GLU A 228 12.46 23.39 32.32
N GLU A 229 13.69 22.93 32.52
CA GLU A 229 14.34 22.03 31.56
C GLU A 229 13.72 20.63 31.63
N LEU A 230 13.26 20.15 30.49
CA LEU A 230 12.63 18.84 30.36
C LEU A 230 13.65 17.75 30.07
N ASP A 231 13.41 16.55 30.59
CA ASP A 231 14.24 15.37 30.29
C ASP A 231 14.06 14.94 28.83
N PRO A 232 15.14 14.91 28.01
CA PRO A 232 15.06 14.44 26.63
C PRO A 232 14.50 13.03 26.46
N ALA A 233 14.70 12.13 27.44
CA ALA A 233 14.17 10.77 27.38
C ALA A 233 12.65 10.75 27.53
N MET A 234 12.09 11.65 28.36
CA MET A 234 10.66 11.83 28.54
C MET A 234 10.02 12.42 27.29
N LEU A 235 10.62 13.48 26.73
CA LEU A 235 10.18 14.07 25.46
C LEU A 235 10.15 13.07 24.30
N LEU A 236 11.09 12.12 24.27
CA LEU A 236 11.13 11.08 23.24
C LEU A 236 10.00 10.06 23.41
N ALA A 237 9.62 9.73 24.65
CA ALA A 237 8.47 8.86 24.91
C ALA A 237 7.15 9.56 24.56
N ASP A 238 7.01 10.83 24.94
CA ASP A 238 5.85 11.64 24.58
C ASP A 238 5.74 11.83 23.05
N LEU A 239 6.87 11.98 22.35
CA LEU A 239 6.92 12.05 20.89
C LEU A 239 6.32 10.79 20.26
N GLU A 240 6.72 9.61 20.74
CA GLU A 240 6.20 8.32 20.27
C GLU A 240 4.69 8.25 20.46
N THR A 241 4.19 8.63 21.64
CA THR A 241 2.75 8.64 21.94
C THR A 241 1.99 9.62 21.05
N ALA A 242 2.52 10.82 20.84
CA ALA A 242 1.90 11.83 19.98
C ALA A 242 1.83 11.38 18.51
N VAL A 243 2.88 10.71 18.01
CA VAL A 243 2.89 10.09 16.68
C VAL A 243 1.88 8.94 16.62
N ALA A 244 1.89 8.03 17.59
CA ALA A 244 1.03 6.84 17.63
C ALA A 244 -0.46 7.19 17.69
N ARG A 245 -0.83 8.31 18.32
CA ARG A 245 -2.21 8.82 18.35
C ARG A 245 -2.59 9.60 17.08
N GLY A 246 -1.61 10.00 16.27
CA GLY A 246 -1.83 10.76 15.06
C GLY A 246 -2.21 12.22 15.31
N HIS A 247 -1.91 12.77 16.48
CA HIS A 247 -2.10 14.19 16.80
C HIS A 247 -0.87 15.04 16.48
N PHE A 248 0.24 14.40 16.09
CA PHE A 248 1.48 15.03 15.70
C PHE A 248 2.10 14.25 14.53
N HIS A 249 2.55 14.97 13.51
CA HIS A 249 3.14 14.40 12.30
C HIS A 249 4.55 14.97 12.07
N PRO A 250 5.62 14.28 12.51
CA PRO A 250 6.96 14.82 12.42
C PRO A 250 7.38 14.95 10.95
N ALA A 251 7.82 16.14 10.55
CA ALA A 251 8.41 16.40 9.25
C ALA A 251 9.95 16.32 9.33
N LEU A 252 10.54 15.52 8.44
CA LEU A 252 11.98 15.32 8.35
C LEU A 252 12.49 15.65 6.96
N ALA A 253 13.58 16.41 6.91
CA ALA A 253 14.38 16.60 5.70
C ALA A 253 15.24 15.36 5.46
N VAL A 254 15.10 14.73 4.30
CA VAL A 254 15.93 13.57 3.92
C VAL A 254 16.43 13.75 2.49
N ALA A 255 17.74 13.60 2.30
CA ALA A 255 18.38 13.58 0.98
C ALA A 255 18.91 12.17 0.70
N PRO A 256 18.09 11.22 0.20
CA PRO A 256 18.45 9.80 0.12
C PRO A 256 19.70 9.53 -0.71
N LEU A 257 19.96 10.34 -1.73
CA LEU A 257 21.13 10.20 -2.60
C LEU A 257 22.44 10.63 -1.92
N ALA A 258 22.37 11.61 -1.03
CA ALA A 258 23.50 12.09 -0.24
C ALA A 258 23.66 11.33 1.09
N GLY A 259 22.64 10.57 1.51
CA GLY A 259 22.62 9.84 2.78
C GLY A 259 22.21 10.68 4.00
N VAL A 260 21.99 11.99 3.82
CA VAL A 260 21.61 12.91 4.91
C VAL A 260 20.17 12.65 5.35
N GLY A 261 19.96 12.53 6.66
CA GLY A 261 18.64 12.30 7.27
C GLY A 261 18.15 10.85 7.24
N VAL A 262 18.84 9.95 6.54
CA VAL A 262 18.41 8.55 6.39
C VAL A 262 18.56 7.79 7.71
N ARG A 263 19.67 8.03 8.43
CA ARG A 263 19.91 7.38 9.72
C ARG A 263 19.01 7.93 10.81
N GLU A 264 18.79 9.23 10.81
CA GLU A 264 17.88 9.92 11.74
C GLU A 264 16.44 9.43 11.54
N LEU A 265 16.04 9.19 10.29
CA LEU A 265 14.77 8.57 9.98
C LEU A 265 14.68 7.12 10.50
N LEU A 266 15.73 6.30 10.31
CA LEU A 266 15.77 4.94 10.87
C LEU A 266 15.70 4.93 12.41
N ASP A 267 16.40 5.86 13.06
CA ASP A 267 16.37 6.03 14.52
C ASP A 267 14.96 6.45 14.98
N LEU A 268 14.30 7.36 14.26
CA LEU A 268 12.90 7.73 14.52
C LEU A 268 11.95 6.54 14.33
N LEU A 269 12.10 5.74 13.28
CA LEU A 269 11.29 4.54 13.08
C LEU A 269 11.46 3.54 14.23
N ALA A 270 12.68 3.38 14.74
CA ALA A 270 12.95 2.42 15.81
C ALA A 270 12.43 2.91 17.18
N ALA A 271 12.47 4.22 17.45
CA ALA A 271 12.22 4.79 18.77
C ALA A 271 10.93 5.60 18.92
N GLY A 272 10.42 6.19 17.83
CA GLY A 272 9.29 7.14 17.86
C GLY A 272 8.09 6.75 17.00
N PHE A 273 8.04 5.51 16.54
CA PHE A 273 6.90 4.95 15.79
C PHE A 273 6.23 3.83 16.60
N PRO A 274 4.91 3.61 16.40
CA PRO A 274 4.14 2.64 17.16
C PRO A 274 4.57 1.21 16.84
N SER A 275 4.44 0.32 17.83
CA SER A 275 4.46 -1.12 17.62
C SER A 275 3.10 -1.63 17.09
N PRO A 276 3.05 -2.83 16.50
CA PRO A 276 1.82 -3.53 16.15
C PRO A 276 0.73 -3.62 17.23
N LEU A 277 1.08 -3.47 18.51
CA LEU A 277 0.13 -3.57 19.63
C LEU A 277 -0.59 -2.25 19.90
N GLU A 278 -0.05 -1.15 19.40
CA GLU A 278 -0.57 0.22 19.60
C GLU A 278 -1.53 0.62 18.49
N HIS A 279 -1.61 -0.18 17.43
CA HIS A 279 -2.64 -0.06 16.41
C HIS A 279 -3.77 -1.07 16.67
N PRO A 280 -5.05 -0.65 16.68
CA PRO A 280 -6.17 -1.57 16.82
C PRO A 280 -6.14 -2.66 15.75
N CYS A 281 -6.30 -3.92 16.18
CA CYS A 281 -6.48 -5.03 15.26
C CYS A 281 -7.84 -4.93 14.57
N PRO A 282 -7.95 -5.31 13.28
CA PRO A 282 -9.24 -5.38 12.60
C PRO A 282 -10.21 -6.33 13.34
N PRO A 283 -11.51 -6.02 13.37
CA PRO A 283 -12.51 -6.91 13.96
C PRO A 283 -12.51 -8.29 13.30
N VAL A 284 -12.82 -9.31 14.10
CA VAL A 284 -12.92 -10.70 13.64
C VAL A 284 -14.27 -11.30 14.01
N THR A 285 -14.81 -12.11 13.12
CA THR A 285 -16.01 -12.94 13.32
C THR A 285 -15.68 -14.39 13.03
N ARG A 286 -16.64 -15.29 13.25
CA ARG A 286 -16.62 -16.61 12.61
C ARG A 286 -17.17 -16.50 11.18
N PRO A 287 -16.91 -17.48 10.30
CA PRO A 287 -17.46 -17.50 8.94
C PRO A 287 -18.99 -17.45 8.86
N ASP A 288 -19.70 -17.89 9.91
CA ASP A 288 -21.17 -17.81 10.02
C ASP A 288 -21.69 -16.42 10.47
N GLY A 289 -20.79 -15.46 10.67
CA GLY A 289 -21.08 -14.11 11.16
C GLY A 289 -21.25 -14.02 12.68
N SER A 290 -21.09 -15.11 13.43
CA SER A 290 -21.15 -15.04 14.90
C SER A 290 -19.93 -14.30 15.48
N PRO A 291 -20.09 -13.57 16.62
CA PRO A 291 -19.00 -12.82 17.22
C PRO A 291 -17.84 -13.71 17.68
N ALA A 292 -16.61 -13.26 17.46
CA ALA A 292 -15.39 -13.83 18.03
C ALA A 292 -14.75 -12.84 19.02
N ALA A 293 -13.81 -13.33 19.84
CA ALA A 293 -13.09 -12.47 20.78
C ALA A 293 -12.18 -11.49 20.02
N PRO A 294 -12.03 -10.23 20.48
CA PRO A 294 -11.06 -9.30 19.90
C PRO A 294 -9.64 -9.87 19.95
N LEU A 295 -8.86 -9.56 18.92
CA LEU A 295 -7.45 -9.94 18.86
C LEU A 295 -6.63 -9.06 19.81
N THR A 296 -5.66 -9.68 20.48
CA THR A 296 -4.76 -9.00 21.43
C THR A 296 -3.33 -8.83 20.91
N GLY A 297 -3.02 -9.33 19.72
CA GLY A 297 -1.65 -9.34 19.22
C GLY A 297 -0.72 -10.37 19.87
N ASP A 298 -1.26 -11.28 20.69
CA ASP A 298 -0.48 -12.28 21.42
C ASP A 298 0.12 -13.33 20.46
N PRO A 299 1.46 -13.51 20.39
CA PRO A 299 2.09 -14.53 19.55
C PRO A 299 1.84 -15.96 20.00
N ASP A 300 1.43 -16.18 21.25
CA ASP A 300 1.05 -17.49 21.81
C ASP A 300 -0.46 -17.75 21.75
N GLY A 301 -1.23 -16.76 21.27
CA GLY A 301 -2.67 -16.83 21.05
C GLY A 301 -3.10 -17.63 19.80
N PRO A 302 -4.41 -17.65 19.50
CA PRO A 302 -4.93 -18.30 18.30
C PRO A 302 -4.38 -17.63 17.03
N LEU A 303 -4.02 -18.44 16.03
CA LEU A 303 -3.51 -17.93 14.77
C LEU A 303 -4.61 -17.15 14.04
N VAL A 304 -4.33 -15.88 13.78
CA VAL A 304 -5.08 -15.06 12.82
C VAL A 304 -4.08 -14.25 12.00
N ALA A 305 -4.05 -14.53 10.70
CA ALA A 305 -3.22 -13.82 9.74
C ALA A 305 -4.04 -13.50 8.48
N GLU A 306 -3.59 -12.57 7.67
CA GLU A 306 -4.31 -12.16 6.46
C GLU A 306 -3.35 -12.09 5.27
N ILE A 307 -3.80 -12.57 4.11
CA ILE A 307 -3.06 -12.43 2.86
C ILE A 307 -3.24 -11.00 2.35
N VAL A 308 -2.22 -10.16 2.50
CA VAL A 308 -2.29 -8.76 2.07
C VAL A 308 -1.96 -8.59 0.59
N LYS A 309 -1.22 -9.52 -0.02
CA LYS A 309 -0.89 -9.52 -1.45
C LYS A 309 -0.58 -10.92 -1.94
N THR A 310 -1.07 -11.25 -3.12
CA THR A 310 -0.73 -12.47 -3.86
C THR A 310 0.03 -12.09 -5.12
N ALA A 311 1.15 -12.76 -5.37
CA ALA A 311 1.94 -12.63 -6.60
C ALA A 311 2.25 -14.01 -7.16
N THR A 312 2.49 -14.09 -8.46
CA THR A 312 2.95 -15.34 -9.10
C THR A 312 4.40 -15.20 -9.54
N ASP A 313 5.24 -16.12 -9.08
CA ASP A 313 6.61 -16.31 -9.54
C ASP A 313 6.70 -17.51 -10.50
N PRO A 314 7.46 -17.42 -11.61
CA PRO A 314 7.59 -18.52 -12.59
C PRO A 314 8.15 -19.83 -12.01
N TYR A 315 8.96 -19.77 -10.96
CA TYR A 315 9.68 -20.91 -10.39
C TYR A 315 9.09 -21.38 -9.06
N LEU A 316 8.70 -20.43 -8.21
CA LEU A 316 8.17 -20.68 -6.86
C LEU A 316 6.64 -20.80 -6.85
N GLY A 317 5.97 -20.42 -7.93
CA GLY A 317 4.51 -20.42 -8.03
C GLY A 317 3.89 -19.26 -7.25
N ARG A 318 2.77 -19.50 -6.58
CA ARG A 318 2.06 -18.47 -5.81
C ARG A 318 2.89 -18.06 -4.57
N LEU A 319 3.17 -16.77 -4.47
CA LEU A 319 3.76 -16.09 -3.33
C LEU A 319 2.66 -15.29 -2.62
N SER A 320 2.42 -15.59 -1.35
CA SER A 320 1.43 -14.89 -0.53
C SER A 320 2.14 -14.06 0.52
N TYR A 321 2.04 -12.73 0.46
CA TYR A 321 2.45 -11.83 1.52
C TYR A 321 1.39 -11.86 2.62
N VAL A 322 1.83 -12.12 3.84
CA VAL A 322 0.95 -12.40 4.98
C VAL A 322 1.32 -11.50 6.15
N ARG A 323 0.32 -10.77 6.67
CA ARG A 323 0.40 -10.04 7.94
C ARG A 323 -0.15 -10.94 9.05
N VAL A 324 0.66 -11.21 10.08
CA VAL A 324 0.22 -12.03 11.24
C VAL A 324 -0.29 -11.11 12.34
N PHE A 325 -1.59 -11.14 12.63
CA PHE A 325 -2.22 -10.30 13.65
C PHE A 325 -2.25 -10.95 15.03
N SER A 326 -2.42 -12.28 15.11
CA SER A 326 -2.35 -13.03 16.36
C SER A 326 -1.79 -14.43 16.13
N GLY A 327 -1.24 -15.03 17.19
CA GLY A 327 -0.57 -16.32 17.16
C GLY A 327 0.75 -16.28 16.40
N THR A 328 1.22 -17.46 16.01
CA THR A 328 2.48 -17.62 15.28
C THR A 328 2.30 -18.55 14.09
N LEU A 329 2.56 -18.03 12.89
CA LEU A 329 2.54 -18.80 11.66
C LEU A 329 3.82 -19.64 11.55
N ARG A 330 3.67 -20.94 11.28
CA ARG A 330 4.79 -21.89 11.14
C ARG A 330 4.62 -22.74 9.88
N PRO A 331 5.71 -23.16 9.22
CA PRO A 331 5.66 -24.11 8.12
C PRO A 331 4.92 -25.40 8.50
N ASP A 332 4.30 -26.04 7.51
CA ASP A 332 3.54 -27.30 7.63
C ASP A 332 2.30 -27.26 8.53
N THR A 333 1.94 -26.08 9.04
CA THR A 333 0.72 -25.88 9.83
C THR A 333 -0.51 -26.02 8.92
N ALA A 334 -1.49 -26.82 9.35
CA ALA A 334 -2.81 -26.85 8.71
C ALA A 334 -3.58 -25.58 9.10
N VAL A 335 -4.13 -24.90 8.10
CA VAL A 335 -4.87 -23.64 8.27
C VAL A 335 -6.22 -23.71 7.58
N HIS A 336 -7.18 -23.00 8.14
CA HIS A 336 -8.42 -22.63 7.45
C HIS A 336 -8.18 -21.33 6.69
N VAL A 337 -8.68 -21.25 5.46
CA VAL A 337 -8.61 -20.08 4.60
C VAL A 337 -10.03 -19.58 4.38
N SER A 338 -10.30 -18.33 4.75
CA SER A 338 -11.63 -17.73 4.66
C SER A 338 -11.57 -16.30 4.11
N GLY A 339 -12.43 -15.97 3.15
CA GLY A 339 -12.47 -14.61 2.59
C GLY A 339 -13.83 -14.23 2.02
N HIS A 340 -14.09 -12.92 1.99
CA HIS A 340 -15.27 -12.32 1.37
C HIS A 340 -14.81 -11.24 0.37
N HIS A 341 -14.47 -11.65 -0.84
CA HIS A 341 -13.86 -10.71 -1.79
C HIS A 341 -14.89 -9.91 -2.58
N LEU A 342 -16.12 -10.39 -2.67
CA LEU A 342 -17.23 -9.75 -3.37
C LEU A 342 -18.57 -10.27 -2.80
N PRO A 343 -19.70 -9.54 -2.94
CA PRO A 343 -21.02 -10.11 -2.70
C PRO A 343 -21.21 -11.37 -3.56
N GLY A 344 -21.30 -12.55 -2.94
CA GLY A 344 -21.49 -13.84 -3.62
C GLY A 344 -20.24 -14.67 -3.88
N HIS A 345 -19.06 -14.23 -3.43
CA HIS A 345 -17.83 -15.04 -3.43
C HIS A 345 -17.36 -15.26 -1.99
N ASP A 346 -17.92 -16.30 -1.37
CA ASP A 346 -17.41 -16.82 -0.11
C ASP A 346 -16.30 -17.81 -0.43
N HIS A 347 -15.09 -17.50 0.02
CA HIS A 347 -13.97 -18.41 -0.05
C HIS A 347 -13.86 -19.15 1.29
N ASP A 348 -13.96 -20.48 1.25
CA ASP A 348 -13.84 -21.36 2.41
C ASP A 348 -13.10 -22.61 1.98
N SER A 349 -11.84 -22.75 2.43
CA SER A 349 -11.01 -23.89 2.07
C SER A 349 -10.02 -24.27 3.16
N ALA A 350 -9.52 -25.51 3.06
CA ALA A 350 -8.41 -25.97 3.87
C ALA A 350 -7.09 -25.70 3.14
N GLY A 351 -6.11 -25.19 3.89
CA GLY A 351 -4.76 -24.93 3.41
C GLY A 351 -3.69 -25.58 4.29
N ARG A 352 -2.47 -25.63 3.76
CA ARG A 352 -1.27 -25.94 4.55
C ARG A 352 -0.21 -24.90 4.25
N VAL A 353 0.36 -24.33 5.30
CA VAL A 353 1.40 -23.31 5.21
C VAL A 353 2.67 -23.94 4.64
N GLY A 354 3.20 -23.39 3.54
CA GLY A 354 4.47 -23.83 2.98
C GLY A 354 5.67 -23.17 3.67
N ALA A 355 6.77 -23.02 2.92
CA ALA A 355 7.96 -22.35 3.46
C ALA A 355 7.69 -20.86 3.69
N LEU A 356 8.18 -20.35 4.82
CA LEU A 356 8.11 -18.95 5.20
C LEU A 356 9.43 -18.26 4.87
N SER A 357 9.32 -17.04 4.37
CA SER A 357 10.46 -16.18 4.09
C SER A 357 10.21 -14.73 4.50
N SER A 358 11.27 -14.04 4.89
CA SER A 358 11.32 -12.60 5.03
C SER A 358 11.66 -11.97 3.67
N PRO A 359 10.86 -11.03 3.14
CA PRO A 359 11.11 -10.46 1.83
C PRO A 359 12.27 -9.44 1.86
N LEU A 360 13.02 -9.36 0.76
CA LEU A 360 13.93 -8.28 0.41
C LEU A 360 13.76 -8.01 -1.09
N GLY A 361 12.62 -7.42 -1.45
CA GLY A 361 12.22 -7.33 -2.85
C GLY A 361 11.96 -8.73 -3.43
N ALA A 362 12.64 -9.06 -4.53
CA ALA A 362 12.56 -10.38 -5.15
C ALA A 362 13.31 -11.48 -4.37
N GLU A 363 14.26 -11.14 -3.50
CA GLU A 363 14.98 -12.12 -2.68
C GLU A 363 14.12 -12.54 -1.47
N LEU A 364 14.01 -13.85 -1.25
CA LEU A 364 13.27 -14.44 -0.13
C LEU A 364 14.23 -15.11 0.84
N ARG A 365 14.41 -14.52 2.03
CA ARG A 365 15.28 -15.06 3.09
C ARG A 365 14.47 -16.01 4.00
N PRO A 366 14.79 -17.32 4.06
CA PRO A 366 13.99 -18.28 4.82
C PRO A 366 13.91 -17.93 6.31
N VAL A 367 12.74 -18.12 6.92
CA VAL A 367 12.51 -17.95 8.37
C VAL A 367 11.79 -19.16 8.95
N ALA A 368 12.05 -19.48 10.22
CA ALA A 368 11.47 -20.65 10.88
C ALA A 368 10.01 -20.45 11.31
N SER A 369 9.61 -19.22 11.60
CA SER A 369 8.27 -18.84 12.05
C SER A 369 8.04 -17.35 11.89
N SER A 370 6.78 -16.93 11.78
CA SER A 370 6.38 -15.53 11.77
C SER A 370 5.38 -15.27 12.90
N PRO A 371 5.80 -14.70 14.04
CA PRO A 371 4.92 -14.39 15.15
C PRO A 371 4.06 -13.15 14.87
N ALA A 372 3.00 -12.97 15.65
CA ALA A 372 2.16 -11.78 15.64
C ALA A 372 2.99 -10.49 15.57
N GLY A 373 2.51 -9.52 14.78
CA GLY A 373 3.23 -8.30 14.47
C GLY A 373 4.09 -8.35 13.21
N ASN A 374 4.40 -9.52 12.64
CA ASN A 374 5.30 -9.60 11.48
C ASN A 374 4.57 -9.69 10.13
N VAL A 375 5.28 -9.28 9.09
CA VAL A 375 4.96 -9.58 7.69
C VAL A 375 5.92 -10.64 7.16
N CYS A 376 5.41 -11.64 6.46
CA CYS A 376 6.23 -12.68 5.81
C CYS A 376 5.65 -13.09 4.46
N VAL A 377 6.44 -13.80 3.65
CA VAL A 377 6.01 -14.44 2.41
C VAL A 377 5.86 -15.94 2.63
N VAL A 378 4.69 -16.48 2.25
CA VAL A 378 4.39 -17.90 2.24
C VAL A 378 4.43 -18.39 0.80
N THR A 379 5.17 -19.47 0.56
CA THR A 379 5.14 -20.19 -0.72
C THR A 379 4.18 -21.37 -0.67
N LYS A 380 3.66 -21.81 -1.82
CA LYS A 380 2.82 -23.04 -1.94
C LYS A 380 1.48 -23.00 -1.19
N LEU A 381 0.97 -21.83 -0.83
CA LEU A 381 -0.39 -21.67 -0.28
C LEU A 381 -1.37 -21.42 -1.44
N THR A 382 -1.65 -22.46 -2.23
CA THR A 382 -2.33 -22.30 -3.53
C THR A 382 -3.80 -21.91 -3.44
N ALA A 383 -4.47 -22.23 -2.34
CA ALA A 383 -5.89 -21.90 -2.16
C ALA A 383 -6.09 -20.43 -1.80
N ALA A 384 -5.14 -19.80 -1.10
CA ALA A 384 -5.34 -18.47 -0.53
C ALA A 384 -5.09 -17.34 -1.54
N GLU A 385 -5.91 -16.29 -1.44
CA GLU A 385 -5.96 -15.12 -2.32
C GLU A 385 -5.87 -13.82 -1.50
N THR A 386 -5.58 -12.70 -2.18
CA THR A 386 -5.37 -11.38 -1.55
C THR A 386 -6.62 -10.90 -0.82
N GLY A 387 -6.65 -10.96 0.51
CA GLY A 387 -7.77 -10.61 1.38
C GLY A 387 -8.31 -11.79 2.20
N ASP A 388 -7.81 -13.00 1.97
CA ASP A 388 -8.17 -14.15 2.79
C ASP A 388 -7.56 -14.07 4.19
N THR A 389 -8.34 -14.48 5.18
CA THR A 389 -7.93 -14.76 6.55
C THR A 389 -7.42 -16.20 6.65
N LEU A 390 -6.28 -16.38 7.32
CA LEU A 390 -5.73 -17.65 7.74
C LEU A 390 -5.98 -17.84 9.24
N SER A 391 -6.63 -18.93 9.60
CA SER A 391 -6.94 -19.28 11.00
C SER A 391 -6.78 -20.78 11.28
N SER A 392 -7.00 -21.19 12.54
CA SER A 392 -6.99 -22.61 12.90
C SER A 392 -8.21 -23.33 12.30
N PRO A 393 -8.06 -24.54 11.71
CA PRO A 393 -9.21 -25.34 11.29
C PRO A 393 -10.17 -25.73 12.43
N GLN A 394 -9.72 -25.65 13.68
CA GLN A 394 -10.53 -25.96 14.87
C GLN A 394 -11.32 -24.76 15.38
N ASP A 395 -10.87 -23.55 15.05
CA ASP A 395 -11.55 -22.30 15.38
C ASP A 395 -11.46 -21.37 14.17
N PRO A 396 -12.29 -21.59 13.14
CA PRO A 396 -12.34 -20.76 11.95
C PRO A 396 -12.69 -19.32 12.31
N LEU A 397 -11.82 -18.41 11.89
CA LEU A 397 -11.98 -16.98 12.07
C LEU A 397 -11.87 -16.27 10.73
N LEU A 398 -12.54 -15.13 10.67
CA LEU A 398 -12.67 -14.30 9.50
C LEU A 398 -12.48 -12.85 9.91
N MET A 399 -11.53 -12.18 9.26
CA MET A 399 -11.24 -10.78 9.47
C MET A 399 -12.18 -9.89 8.67
N ALA A 400 -12.56 -8.74 9.25
CA ALA A 400 -13.31 -7.73 8.53
C ALA A 400 -12.50 -7.27 7.30
N PRO A 401 -13.06 -7.35 6.08
CA PRO A 401 -12.34 -7.00 4.86
C PRO A 401 -12.04 -5.51 4.82
N TRP A 402 -10.92 -5.13 4.20
CA TRP A 402 -10.65 -3.72 3.89
C TRP A 402 -11.41 -3.31 2.62
N SER A 403 -11.74 -2.03 2.52
CA SER A 403 -12.45 -1.50 1.35
C SER A 403 -11.55 -1.54 0.11
N LEU A 404 -11.97 -2.21 -0.94
CA LEU A 404 -11.29 -2.19 -2.24
C LEU A 404 -11.98 -1.21 -3.19
N PRO A 405 -11.22 -0.51 -4.06
CA PRO A 405 -11.82 0.34 -5.08
C PRO A 405 -12.62 -0.51 -6.06
N ALA A 406 -13.86 -0.09 -6.35
CA ALA A 406 -14.67 -0.73 -7.38
C ALA A 406 -14.07 -0.43 -8.76
N PRO A 407 -13.87 -1.43 -9.64
CA PRO A 407 -13.38 -1.17 -10.99
C PRO A 407 -14.46 -0.51 -11.84
N GLN A 408 -14.10 0.57 -12.53
CA GLN A 408 -15.03 1.43 -13.27
C GLN A 408 -14.77 1.45 -14.78
N LEU A 409 -13.61 0.95 -15.23
CA LEU A 409 -13.22 0.98 -16.63
C LEU A 409 -13.31 -0.43 -17.24
N PRO A 410 -14.32 -0.73 -18.08
CA PRO A 410 -14.36 -1.98 -18.81
C PRO A 410 -13.45 -1.93 -20.04
N ILE A 411 -12.66 -2.98 -20.24
CA ILE A 411 -11.93 -3.24 -21.48
C ILE A 411 -12.38 -4.58 -22.07
N ALA A 412 -12.63 -4.62 -23.37
CA ALA A 412 -12.82 -5.89 -24.07
C ALA A 412 -11.44 -6.47 -24.40
N VAL A 413 -11.24 -7.76 -24.15
CA VAL A 413 -9.97 -8.45 -24.41
C VAL A 413 -10.21 -9.66 -25.28
N GLU A 414 -9.55 -9.70 -26.43
CA GLU A 414 -9.62 -10.82 -27.37
C GLU A 414 -8.21 -11.28 -27.75
N VAL A 415 -8.03 -12.57 -28.02
CA VAL A 415 -6.77 -13.11 -28.56
C VAL A 415 -6.78 -13.07 -30.08
N ALA A 416 -5.61 -12.82 -30.68
CA ALA A 416 -5.47 -12.84 -32.14
C ALA A 416 -5.72 -14.24 -32.75
N SER A 417 -5.51 -15.31 -31.97
CA SER A 417 -5.72 -16.70 -32.41
C SER A 417 -6.73 -17.42 -31.51
N ARG A 418 -7.69 -18.13 -32.12
CA ARG A 418 -8.66 -18.96 -31.39
C ARG A 418 -8.02 -20.06 -30.55
N THR A 419 -6.81 -20.51 -30.92
CA THR A 419 -6.07 -21.52 -30.16
C THR A 419 -5.60 -21.02 -28.80
N ASP A 420 -5.57 -19.70 -28.59
CA ASP A 420 -5.14 -19.09 -27.33
C ASP A 420 -6.32 -18.69 -26.43
N GLU A 421 -7.57 -18.98 -26.81
CA GLU A 421 -8.76 -18.61 -26.00
C GLU A 421 -8.74 -19.27 -24.60
N GLU A 422 -8.41 -20.56 -24.51
CA GLU A 422 -8.29 -21.25 -23.22
C GLU A 422 -7.13 -20.71 -22.37
N ARG A 423 -6.02 -20.33 -23.01
CA ARG A 423 -4.87 -19.71 -22.34
C ARG A 423 -5.21 -18.33 -21.81
N LEU A 424 -5.97 -17.54 -22.57
CA LEU A 424 -6.45 -16.22 -22.13
C LEU A 424 -7.36 -16.37 -20.90
N ALA A 425 -8.34 -17.29 -20.94
CA ALA A 425 -9.23 -17.52 -19.80
C ALA A 425 -8.45 -17.90 -18.53
N SER A 426 -7.46 -18.79 -18.65
CA SER A 426 -6.58 -19.18 -17.54
C SER A 426 -5.71 -18.03 -17.04
N ALA A 427 -5.14 -17.22 -17.94
CA ALA A 427 -4.33 -16.06 -17.57
C ALA A 427 -5.16 -14.98 -16.85
N LEU A 428 -6.35 -14.65 -17.35
CA LEU A 428 -7.26 -13.70 -16.72
C LEU A 428 -7.71 -14.17 -15.33
N ALA A 429 -8.04 -15.46 -15.17
CA ALA A 429 -8.39 -16.01 -13.87
C ALA A 429 -7.24 -15.87 -12.85
N ARG A 430 -5.98 -16.08 -13.28
CA ARG A 430 -4.81 -15.87 -12.41
C ARG A 430 -4.61 -14.40 -12.04
N LEU A 431 -4.77 -13.49 -13.00
CA LEU A 431 -4.62 -12.05 -12.75
C LEU A 431 -5.70 -11.52 -11.79
N VAL A 432 -6.95 -11.99 -11.90
CA VAL A 432 -8.03 -11.64 -10.96
C VAL A 432 -7.76 -12.18 -9.55
N ALA A 433 -7.19 -13.38 -9.42
CA ALA A 433 -6.81 -13.93 -8.12
C ALA A 433 -5.61 -13.18 -7.47
N GLU A 434 -4.74 -12.57 -8.29
CA GLU A 434 -3.65 -11.71 -7.80
C GLU A 434 -4.17 -10.34 -7.35
N ASP A 435 -5.06 -9.73 -8.14
CA ASP A 435 -5.59 -8.39 -7.93
C ASP A 435 -7.13 -8.41 -7.80
N PRO A 436 -7.66 -8.30 -6.57
CA PRO A 436 -9.11 -8.33 -6.32
C PRO A 436 -9.83 -7.07 -6.80
N THR A 437 -9.12 -6.06 -7.31
CA THR A 437 -9.72 -4.89 -7.97
C THR A 437 -10.00 -5.12 -9.45
N LEU A 438 -9.60 -6.27 -10.01
CA LEU A 438 -10.03 -6.70 -11.33
C LEU A 438 -11.34 -7.47 -11.26
N ARG A 439 -12.25 -7.22 -12.21
CA ARG A 439 -13.48 -8.02 -12.35
C ARG A 439 -13.63 -8.55 -13.76
N LEU A 440 -13.73 -9.87 -13.88
CA LEU A 440 -14.01 -10.54 -15.14
C LEU A 440 -15.53 -10.62 -15.37
N GLU A 441 -15.98 -10.27 -16.57
CA GLU A 441 -17.38 -10.34 -16.96
C GLU A 441 -17.51 -10.83 -18.40
N ARG A 442 -18.54 -11.64 -18.68
CA ARG A 442 -18.89 -12.05 -20.05
C ARG A 442 -20.41 -11.90 -20.26
N PRO A 443 -20.88 -10.73 -20.70
CA PRO A 443 -22.33 -10.51 -20.88
C PRO A 443 -22.90 -11.49 -21.90
N ALA A 444 -24.04 -12.11 -21.58
CA ALA A 444 -24.65 -13.12 -22.44
C ALA A 444 -25.11 -12.55 -23.81
N GLU A 445 -25.50 -11.28 -23.83
CA GLU A 445 -25.99 -10.59 -25.02
C GLU A 445 -24.89 -10.26 -26.04
N THR A 446 -23.69 -9.92 -25.57
CA THR A 446 -22.57 -9.54 -26.44
C THR A 446 -21.56 -10.66 -26.63
N GLY A 447 -21.48 -11.59 -25.67
CA GLY A 447 -20.50 -12.67 -25.65
C GLY A 447 -19.05 -12.23 -25.47
N GLN A 448 -18.79 -10.92 -25.33
CA GLN A 448 -17.46 -10.33 -25.18
C GLN A 448 -16.86 -10.65 -23.82
N GLN A 449 -15.55 -10.96 -23.82
CA GLN A 449 -14.79 -11.07 -22.59
C GLN A 449 -14.40 -9.65 -22.14
N LEU A 450 -15.01 -9.19 -21.06
CA LEU A 450 -14.74 -7.88 -20.45
C LEU A 450 -13.91 -8.06 -19.19
N VAL A 451 -12.88 -7.24 -19.05
CA VAL A 451 -12.13 -7.07 -17.80
C VAL A 451 -12.36 -5.66 -17.32
N TRP A 452 -12.89 -5.51 -16.11
CA TRP A 452 -13.02 -4.21 -15.47
C TRP A 452 -11.76 -3.91 -14.67
N THR A 453 -11.20 -2.73 -14.87
CA THR A 453 -10.04 -2.21 -14.15
C THR A 453 -10.41 -0.92 -13.40
N VAL A 454 -9.57 -0.52 -12.45
CA VAL A 454 -9.75 0.73 -11.69
C VAL A 454 -9.65 1.95 -12.62
N GLY A 455 -8.69 1.94 -13.53
CA GLY A 455 -8.47 3.02 -14.48
C GLY A 455 -7.51 2.65 -15.62
N PRO A 456 -7.13 3.63 -16.47
CA PRO A 456 -6.36 3.38 -17.68
C PRO A 456 -4.96 2.81 -17.44
N GLY A 457 -4.22 3.33 -16.46
CA GLY A 457 -2.88 2.83 -16.13
C GLY A 457 -2.92 1.39 -15.61
N HIS A 458 -3.98 1.01 -14.89
CA HIS A 458 -4.20 -0.37 -14.48
C HIS A 458 -4.51 -1.27 -15.69
N ALA A 459 -5.35 -0.81 -16.62
CA ALA A 459 -5.62 -1.55 -17.87
C ALA A 459 -4.35 -1.79 -18.69
N GLU A 460 -3.46 -0.80 -18.80
CA GLU A 460 -2.17 -0.95 -19.48
C GLU A 460 -1.30 -2.03 -18.83
N VAL A 461 -1.16 -2.01 -17.50
CA VAL A 461 -0.39 -3.01 -16.75
C VAL A 461 -0.97 -4.41 -16.95
N LEU A 462 -2.29 -4.57 -16.91
CA LEU A 462 -2.94 -5.85 -17.19
C LEU A 462 -2.59 -6.37 -18.59
N LEU A 463 -2.75 -5.52 -19.62
CA LEU A 463 -2.46 -5.89 -21.00
C LEU A 463 -0.99 -6.24 -21.20
N GLU A 464 -0.08 -5.60 -20.50
CA GLU A 464 1.34 -5.93 -20.54
C GLU A 464 1.68 -7.24 -19.81
N ARG A 465 1.05 -7.53 -18.68
CA ARG A 465 1.18 -8.85 -18.03
C ARG A 465 0.70 -9.96 -18.95
N LEU A 466 -0.40 -9.75 -19.69
CA LEU A 466 -0.87 -10.69 -20.71
C LEU A 466 0.16 -10.90 -21.83
N ARG A 467 0.77 -9.81 -22.34
CA ARG A 467 1.77 -9.89 -23.43
C ARG A 467 3.12 -10.45 -22.99
N GLY A 468 3.65 -10.01 -21.86
CA GLY A 468 4.94 -10.43 -21.33
C GLY A 468 4.84 -11.77 -20.62
N ARG A 469 4.32 -11.75 -19.39
CA ARG A 469 4.28 -12.91 -18.49
C ARG A 469 3.53 -14.13 -19.06
N HIS A 470 2.44 -13.90 -19.78
CA HIS A 470 1.64 -14.99 -20.36
C HIS A 470 1.92 -15.25 -21.85
N ALA A 471 2.78 -14.44 -22.48
CA ALA A 471 3.12 -14.53 -23.90
C ALA A 471 1.88 -14.62 -24.81
N LEU A 472 0.87 -13.78 -24.55
CA LEU A 472 -0.37 -13.71 -25.32
C LEU A 472 -0.43 -12.43 -26.15
N THR A 473 -0.70 -12.57 -27.44
CA THR A 473 -1.02 -11.43 -28.30
C THR A 473 -2.50 -11.09 -28.16
N VAL A 474 -2.78 -10.02 -27.42
CA VAL A 474 -4.15 -9.56 -27.12
C VAL A 474 -4.50 -8.27 -27.86
N GLU A 475 -5.73 -8.23 -28.36
CA GLU A 475 -6.38 -7.06 -28.96
C GLU A 475 -7.45 -6.51 -28.02
N THR A 476 -7.75 -5.22 -28.18
CA THR A 476 -8.74 -4.49 -27.36
C THR A 476 -9.81 -3.87 -28.25
N PRO A 477 -10.80 -4.65 -28.72
CA PRO A 477 -11.88 -4.11 -29.53
C PRO A 477 -12.75 -3.15 -28.71
N ALA A 478 -13.57 -2.37 -29.40
CA ALA A 478 -14.55 -1.52 -28.73
C ALA A 478 -15.54 -2.37 -27.91
N VAL A 479 -15.85 -1.91 -26.70
CA VAL A 479 -16.87 -2.53 -25.85
C VAL A 479 -18.23 -2.40 -26.53
N LEU A 480 -18.89 -3.53 -26.74
CA LEU A 480 -20.22 -3.59 -27.35
C LEU A 480 -21.29 -3.25 -26.33
N VAL A 481 -22.25 -2.44 -26.76
CA VAL A 481 -23.45 -2.12 -25.98
C VAL A 481 -24.60 -2.93 -26.56
N ALA A 482 -25.22 -3.78 -25.73
CA ALA A 482 -26.42 -4.51 -26.09
C ALA A 482 -27.57 -3.52 -26.34
N ARG A 483 -27.86 -3.27 -27.62
CA ARG A 483 -28.99 -2.41 -28.02
C ARG A 483 -30.28 -3.19 -27.91
N ARG A 484 -31.32 -2.53 -27.41
CA ARG A 484 -32.70 -3.05 -27.40
C ARG A 484 -33.53 -2.18 -28.34
N GLU A 485 -34.46 -2.81 -29.05
CA GLU A 485 -35.39 -2.12 -29.94
C GLU A 485 -36.80 -2.18 -29.34
N THR A 486 -37.56 -1.10 -29.49
CA THR A 486 -38.97 -1.04 -29.13
C THR A 486 -39.72 -0.20 -30.17
N LEU A 487 -41.04 -0.36 -30.22
CA LEU A 487 -41.89 0.42 -31.11
C LEU A 487 -41.90 1.88 -30.65
N ALA A 488 -41.81 2.82 -31.60
CA ALA A 488 -41.92 4.25 -31.30
C ALA A 488 -43.38 4.69 -31.02
N GLY A 489 -44.36 3.88 -31.42
CA GLY A 489 -45.79 4.14 -31.25
C GLY A 489 -46.64 2.95 -31.70
N PRO A 490 -47.96 2.99 -31.48
CA PRO A 490 -48.86 1.92 -31.90
C PRO A 490 -48.94 1.84 -33.43
N ALA A 491 -49.02 0.62 -33.95
CA ALA A 491 -49.10 0.34 -35.37
C ALA A 491 -49.92 -0.91 -35.67
N THR A 492 -50.58 -0.92 -36.83
CA THR A 492 -51.33 -2.07 -37.34
C THR A 492 -50.65 -2.59 -38.61
N ALA A 493 -50.40 -3.90 -38.68
CA ALA A 493 -49.77 -4.55 -39.83
C ALA A 493 -50.58 -5.78 -40.28
N THR A 494 -50.69 -5.99 -41.60
CA THR A 494 -51.36 -7.17 -42.18
C THR A 494 -50.35 -8.04 -42.93
N GLY A 495 -50.18 -9.29 -42.48
CA GLY A 495 -49.35 -10.30 -43.14
C GLY A 495 -50.21 -11.32 -43.90
N ARG A 496 -49.85 -11.64 -45.15
CA ARG A 496 -50.56 -12.64 -45.97
C ARG A 496 -49.58 -13.66 -46.54
N LEU A 497 -49.87 -14.95 -46.32
CA LEU A 497 -49.16 -16.07 -46.92
C LEU A 497 -50.04 -16.70 -48.01
N VAL A 498 -49.53 -16.77 -49.24
CA VAL A 498 -50.14 -17.54 -50.32
C VAL A 498 -49.05 -18.34 -51.00
N LYS A 499 -49.06 -19.66 -50.82
CA LYS A 499 -48.15 -20.58 -51.53
C LYS A 499 -48.97 -21.61 -52.30
N GLN A 500 -48.75 -21.65 -53.61
CA GLN A 500 -49.18 -22.74 -54.49
C GLN A 500 -47.94 -23.27 -55.22
N SER A 501 -47.39 -24.38 -54.74
CA SER A 501 -46.35 -25.13 -55.46
C SER A 501 -46.68 -26.62 -55.38
N GLY A 502 -47.20 -27.16 -56.48
CA GLY A 502 -47.29 -28.61 -56.79
C GLY A 502 -48.14 -29.52 -55.90
N GLY A 503 -48.49 -29.13 -54.67
CA GLY A 503 -49.29 -29.90 -53.70
C GLY A 503 -50.39 -29.06 -53.02
N HIS A 504 -50.87 -29.48 -51.84
CA HIS A 504 -51.89 -28.74 -51.08
C HIS A 504 -51.42 -27.31 -50.77
N GLY A 505 -52.15 -26.32 -51.33
CA GLY A 505 -51.81 -24.91 -51.17
C GLY A 505 -51.98 -24.42 -49.73
N GLN A 506 -51.15 -23.45 -49.34
CA GLN A 506 -51.23 -22.79 -48.03
C GLN A 506 -51.74 -21.35 -48.21
N TYR A 507 -52.75 -20.97 -47.43
CA TYR A 507 -53.32 -19.62 -47.41
C TYR A 507 -53.55 -19.15 -45.96
N ALA A 508 -53.04 -17.98 -45.61
CA ALA A 508 -53.32 -17.33 -44.33
C ALA A 508 -53.27 -15.80 -44.47
N VAL A 509 -54.10 -15.09 -43.71
CA VAL A 509 -54.04 -13.63 -43.51
C VAL A 509 -54.13 -13.35 -42.01
N VAL A 510 -53.20 -12.55 -41.49
CA VAL A 510 -53.14 -12.14 -40.09
C VAL A 510 -53.05 -10.62 -40.03
N VAL A 511 -53.89 -10.00 -39.19
CA VAL A 511 -53.80 -8.57 -38.85
C VAL A 511 -53.28 -8.50 -37.41
N LEU A 512 -52.23 -7.73 -37.20
CA LEU A 512 -51.58 -7.51 -35.90
C LEU A 512 -51.68 -6.04 -35.53
N ASP A 513 -52.22 -5.77 -34.35
CA ASP A 513 -52.11 -4.48 -33.67
C ASP A 513 -51.01 -4.59 -32.62
N VAL A 514 -50.00 -3.75 -32.73
CA VAL A 514 -48.85 -3.73 -31.81
C VAL A 514 -48.69 -2.33 -31.24
N ALA A 515 -48.29 -2.24 -29.97
CA ALA A 515 -48.02 -0.99 -29.28
C ALA A 515 -46.74 -1.11 -28.45
N PRO A 516 -46.07 -0.01 -28.11
CA PRO A 516 -44.93 -0.03 -27.18
C PRO A 516 -45.38 -0.65 -25.85
N GLY A 517 -44.63 -1.64 -25.39
CA GLY A 517 -44.86 -2.37 -24.14
C GLY A 517 -43.89 -1.98 -23.05
#